data_AF-A0A817QNI9-F1
#
_entry.id   AF-A0A817QNI9-F1
#
_cell.length_a   1.000
_cell.length_b   1.000
_cell.length_c   1.000
_cell.angle_alpha   90.00
_cell.angle_beta   90.00
_cell.angle_gamma   90.00
#
_symmetry.space_group_name_H-M   'P 1'
#
loop_
_entity.id
_entity.type
_entity.pdbx_description
1 polymer ?
#
loop_
_entity_poly.entity_id
_entity_poly.type
_entity_poly.pdbx_seq_one_letter_code
_entity_poly.pdbx_strand_id
1 'polypeptide(L)'
;MADIQQHETSTIMPEIDESLYSRQIYVMGKEAMLQLASAHVLISGMGGLGVEIAKNIILGGVKSVIIHDCSNVDYKDLSSQYYFTESNIGQNRAEVANKHLSELNSYVNVTFFSATIDEAFLQKNQVNVFILTDANLDDQIKIGDYCHEHGIKFINANTKGLFGQIFCDFGRDFEVLDTNGEDPAIELVAEISRDETGVVFMSTDTRHGFEDGSYVTFHGVKGMTEVNGQEFKISVPSPFTFTIGDTRNFGVYEG
;
A
#
# COMPACT_ATOMS: atom_id res chain seq x y z
N MET A 1 39.27 -4.50 35.34
CA MET A 1 38.67 -4.86 34.04
C MET A 1 37.21 -4.52 34.15
N ALA A 2 36.76 -3.49 33.44
CA ALA A 2 35.40 -3.01 33.48
C ALA A 2 34.63 -3.66 32.32
N ASP A 3 33.51 -4.31 32.64
CA ASP A 3 32.62 -4.95 31.69
C ASP A 3 31.90 -3.91 30.84
N ILE A 4 31.96 -4.10 29.53
CA ILE A 4 31.21 -3.34 28.53
C ILE A 4 29.86 -4.04 28.39
N GLN A 5 28.81 -3.51 29.01
CA GLN A 5 27.43 -3.88 28.68
C GLN A 5 27.07 -3.30 27.31
N GLN A 6 26.85 -4.18 26.34
CA GLN A 6 26.24 -3.84 25.06
C GLN A 6 24.79 -3.41 25.31
N HIS A 7 24.45 -2.20 24.88
CA HIS A 7 23.08 -1.69 24.88
C HIS A 7 22.39 -2.26 23.64
N GLU A 8 21.52 -3.26 23.82
CA GLU A 8 20.57 -3.67 22.79
C GLU A 8 19.48 -2.60 22.69
N THR A 9 19.52 -1.82 21.61
CA THR A 9 18.43 -0.92 21.25
C THR A 9 17.26 -1.79 20.77
N SER A 10 16.34 -2.11 21.68
CA SER A 10 15.04 -2.69 21.33
C SER A 10 14.30 -1.72 20.42
N THR A 11 14.25 -2.01 19.12
CA THR A 11 13.40 -1.30 18.17
C THR A 11 11.97 -1.68 18.51
N ILE A 12 11.29 -0.84 19.30
CA ILE A 12 9.88 -1.00 19.62
C ILE A 12 9.11 -0.97 18.30
N MET A 13 8.60 -2.12 17.86
CA MET A 13 7.73 -2.19 16.69
C MET A 13 6.49 -1.34 16.97
N PRO A 14 6.03 -0.51 16.01
CA PRO A 14 4.83 0.28 16.20
C PRO A 14 3.65 -0.65 16.48
N GLU A 15 3.07 -0.52 17.66
CA GLU A 15 1.87 -1.26 18.03
C GLU A 15 0.67 -0.61 17.35
N ILE A 16 -0.08 -1.38 16.56
CA ILE A 16 -1.28 -0.90 15.88
C ILE A 16 -2.43 -0.92 16.89
N ASP A 17 -3.08 0.22 17.08
CA ASP A 17 -4.31 0.32 17.86
C ASP A 17 -5.47 -0.39 17.14
N GLU A 18 -5.69 -1.66 17.50
CA GLU A 18 -6.74 -2.50 16.91
C GLU A 18 -8.15 -1.96 17.21
N SER A 19 -8.33 -1.11 18.23
CA SER A 19 -9.62 -0.50 18.53
C SER A 19 -9.97 0.60 17.53
N LEU A 20 -9.00 1.46 17.20
CA LEU A 20 -9.16 2.53 16.22
C LEU A 20 -9.22 1.98 14.79
N TYR A 21 -8.29 1.09 14.43
CA TYR A 21 -8.13 0.60 13.06
C TYR A 21 -8.88 -0.72 12.76
N SER A 22 -9.76 -1.18 13.65
CA SER A 22 -10.47 -2.46 13.54
C SER A 22 -10.98 -2.77 12.13
N ARG A 23 -11.74 -1.85 11.52
CA ARG A 23 -12.31 -2.02 10.17
C ARG A 23 -11.27 -1.96 9.06
N GLN A 24 -10.22 -1.18 9.23
CA GLN A 24 -9.16 -1.00 8.24
C GLN A 24 -8.23 -2.23 8.21
N ILE A 25 -7.96 -2.84 9.36
CA ILE A 25 -7.15 -4.07 9.48
C ILE A 25 -7.78 -5.22 8.67
N TYR A 26 -9.11 -5.35 8.65
CA TYR A 26 -9.79 -6.37 7.85
C TYR A 26 -9.69 -6.16 6.33
N VAL A 27 -9.34 -4.95 5.88
CA VAL A 27 -9.18 -4.64 4.44
C VAL A 27 -7.71 -4.71 4.04
N MET A 28 -6.81 -4.17 4.85
CA MET A 28 -5.39 -4.07 4.48
C MET A 28 -4.53 -5.23 5.01
N GLY A 29 -4.98 -5.92 6.06
CA GLY A 29 -4.14 -6.85 6.81
C GLY A 29 -3.15 -6.15 7.75
N LYS A 30 -2.70 -6.90 8.77
CA LYS A 30 -1.83 -6.36 9.82
C LYS A 30 -0.44 -5.96 9.31
N GLU A 31 0.10 -6.71 8.36
CA GLU A 31 1.43 -6.45 7.80
C GLU A 31 1.47 -5.14 7.00
N ALA A 32 0.50 -4.91 6.11
CA ALA A 32 0.42 -3.66 5.34
C ALA A 32 0.21 -2.45 6.27
N MET A 33 -0.58 -2.60 7.33
CA MET A 33 -0.75 -1.57 8.35
C MET A 33 0.56 -1.22 9.08
N LEU A 34 1.42 -2.21 9.38
CA LEU A 34 2.73 -1.97 9.98
C LEU A 34 3.66 -1.20 9.02
N GLN A 35 3.64 -1.57 7.73
CA GLN A 35 4.39 -0.84 6.71
C GLN A 35 3.89 0.61 6.59
N LEU A 36 2.57 0.81 6.57
CA LEU A 36 1.94 2.12 6.52
C LEU A 36 2.34 2.99 7.71
N ALA A 37 2.33 2.43 8.93
CA ALA A 37 2.72 3.11 10.17
C ALA A 37 4.22 3.50 10.22
N SER A 38 5.03 3.02 9.27
CA SER A 38 6.43 3.43 9.11
C SER A 38 6.64 4.50 8.03
N ALA A 39 5.64 4.77 7.19
CA ALA A 39 5.77 5.60 6.00
C ALA A 39 5.72 7.12 6.29
N HIS A 40 6.62 7.85 5.65
CA HIS A 40 6.68 9.30 5.63
C HIS A 40 6.16 9.84 4.28
N VAL A 41 5.07 10.60 4.32
CA VAL A 41 4.40 11.12 3.12
C VAL A 41 4.55 12.64 3.04
N LEU A 42 4.89 13.14 1.85
CA LEU A 42 4.86 14.57 1.51
C LEU A 42 3.75 14.82 0.49
N ILE A 43 2.89 15.80 0.75
CA ILE A 43 1.80 16.20 -0.15
C ILE A 43 2.02 17.66 -0.53
N SER A 44 2.28 17.93 -1.80
CA SER A 44 2.48 19.26 -2.35
C SER A 44 1.24 19.75 -3.10
N GLY A 45 0.75 20.93 -2.73
CA GLY A 45 -0.51 21.53 -3.18
C GLY A 45 -1.63 21.23 -2.20
N MET A 46 -2.16 22.26 -1.54
CA MET A 46 -3.15 22.14 -0.46
C MET A 46 -4.47 22.83 -0.79
N GLY A 47 -4.86 22.73 -2.06
CA GLY A 47 -6.23 23.00 -2.54
C GLY A 47 -7.20 21.88 -2.19
N GLY A 48 -8.37 21.85 -2.84
CA GLY A 48 -9.42 20.86 -2.56
C GLY A 48 -9.00 19.40 -2.78
N LEU A 49 -8.22 19.12 -3.83
CA LEU A 49 -7.71 17.77 -4.08
C LEU A 49 -6.67 17.36 -3.02
N GLY A 50 -5.73 18.25 -2.73
CA GLY A 50 -4.67 18.01 -1.74
C GLY A 50 -5.20 17.73 -0.34
N VAL A 51 -6.20 18.50 0.13
CA VAL A 51 -6.78 18.30 1.46
C VAL A 51 -7.53 16.96 1.57
N GLU A 52 -8.20 16.54 0.51
CA GLU A 52 -8.94 15.27 0.49
C GLU A 52 -7.98 14.08 0.52
N ILE A 53 -6.88 14.15 -0.24
CA ILE A 53 -5.80 13.16 -0.18
C ILE A 53 -5.18 13.13 1.23
N ALA A 54 -4.83 14.30 1.78
CA ALA A 54 -4.21 14.41 3.09
C ALA A 54 -5.11 13.83 4.19
N LYS A 55 -6.41 14.15 4.19
CA LYS A 55 -7.39 13.59 5.13
C LYS A 55 -7.36 12.07 5.10
N ASN A 56 -7.47 11.45 3.92
CA ASN A 56 -7.54 10.00 3.80
C ASN A 56 -6.23 9.31 4.20
N ILE A 57 -5.06 9.91 3.89
CA ILE A 57 -3.76 9.38 4.29
C ILE A 57 -3.54 9.48 5.81
N ILE A 58 -3.94 10.60 6.43
CA ILE A 58 -3.82 10.79 7.88
C ILE A 58 -4.76 9.83 8.62
N LEU A 59 -6.00 9.67 8.16
CA LEU A 59 -6.92 8.69 8.74
C LEU A 59 -6.43 7.25 8.52
N GLY A 60 -5.70 6.99 7.43
CA GLY A 60 -5.06 5.71 7.17
C GLY A 60 -3.97 5.33 8.18
N GLY A 61 -3.37 6.30 8.88
CA GLY A 61 -2.41 6.00 9.95
C GLY A 61 -0.97 5.82 9.48
N VAL A 62 -0.48 6.70 8.60
CA VAL A 62 0.95 6.76 8.25
C VAL A 62 1.80 7.32 9.41
N LYS A 63 3.12 7.15 9.37
CA LYS A 63 4.01 7.67 10.42
C LYS A 63 3.97 9.20 10.52
N SER A 64 4.07 9.86 9.38
CA SER A 64 4.03 11.33 9.32
C SER A 64 3.56 11.82 7.97
N VAL A 65 2.88 12.97 7.98
CA VAL A 65 2.50 13.72 6.79
C VAL A 65 3.10 15.11 6.87
N ILE A 66 3.82 15.48 5.82
CA ILE A 66 4.23 16.86 5.57
C ILE A 66 3.30 17.41 4.48
N ILE A 67 2.56 18.46 4.80
CA ILE A 67 1.78 19.19 3.81
C ILE A 67 2.54 20.42 3.33
N HIS A 68 2.60 20.63 2.03
CA HIS A 68 3.33 21.72 1.41
C HIS A 68 2.43 22.54 0.49
N ASP A 69 2.46 23.85 0.65
CA ASP A 69 1.90 24.81 -0.32
C ASP A 69 2.54 26.18 -0.10
N CYS A 70 3.02 26.80 -1.17
CA CYS A 70 3.57 28.16 -1.14
C CYS A 70 2.50 29.24 -1.36
N SER A 71 1.27 28.85 -1.72
CA SER A 71 0.18 29.77 -2.07
C SER A 71 -0.64 30.17 -0.86
N ASN A 72 -1.23 31.36 -0.94
CA ASN A 72 -2.22 31.83 0.03
C ASN A 72 -3.63 31.38 -0.35
N VAL A 73 -4.50 31.31 0.64
CA VAL A 73 -5.93 31.04 0.47
C VAL A 73 -6.55 32.17 -0.37
N ASP A 74 -7.28 31.78 -1.40
CA ASP A 74 -8.02 32.63 -2.33
C ASP A 74 -9.49 32.15 -2.41
N TYR A 75 -10.41 33.02 -2.85
CA TYR A 75 -11.84 32.75 -2.91
C TYR A 75 -12.18 31.47 -3.69
N LYS A 76 -11.44 31.17 -4.77
CA LYS A 76 -11.64 29.95 -5.57
C LYS A 76 -11.42 28.66 -4.77
N ASP A 77 -10.57 28.69 -3.74
CA ASP A 77 -10.20 27.50 -2.98
C ASP A 77 -11.36 27.02 -2.10
N LEU A 78 -12.19 27.95 -1.61
CA LEU A 78 -13.36 27.66 -0.75
C LEU A 78 -14.41 26.79 -1.48
N SER A 79 -14.29 26.62 -2.80
CA SER A 79 -15.21 25.78 -3.58
C SER A 79 -15.06 24.28 -3.28
N SER A 80 -13.88 23.85 -2.84
CA SER A 80 -13.60 22.42 -2.59
C SER A 80 -12.67 22.16 -1.40
N GLN A 81 -11.99 23.19 -0.89
CA GLN A 81 -11.19 23.09 0.32
C GLN A 81 -12.09 23.41 1.54
N TYR A 82 -12.59 22.36 2.18
CA TYR A 82 -13.61 22.44 3.24
C TYR A 82 -13.09 22.90 4.62
N TYR A 83 -11.79 23.09 4.80
CA TYR A 83 -11.21 23.71 6.00
C TYR A 83 -11.00 25.22 5.86
N PHE A 84 -11.13 25.78 4.67
CA PHE A 84 -10.96 27.21 4.47
C PHE A 84 -12.27 27.97 4.66
N THR A 85 -12.18 29.11 5.33
CA THR A 85 -13.26 30.09 5.46
C THR A 85 -12.83 31.42 4.85
N GLU A 86 -13.77 32.34 4.63
CA GLU A 86 -13.45 33.69 4.15
C GLU A 86 -12.45 34.42 5.06
N SER A 87 -12.45 34.11 6.36
CA SER A 87 -11.49 34.68 7.32
C SER A 87 -10.05 34.25 7.09
N ASN A 88 -9.83 33.17 6.34
CA ASN A 88 -8.50 32.63 6.05
C ASN A 88 -7.86 33.24 4.79
N ILE A 89 -8.61 34.01 3.99
CA ILE A 89 -8.11 34.59 2.75
C ILE A 89 -6.84 35.42 3.00
N GLY A 90 -5.80 35.16 2.21
CA GLY A 90 -4.48 35.78 2.35
C GLY A 90 -3.52 35.07 3.31
N GLN A 91 -3.97 34.09 4.10
CA GLN A 91 -3.10 33.23 4.92
C GLN A 91 -2.55 32.07 4.08
N ASN A 92 -1.42 31.47 4.46
CA ASN A 92 -0.87 30.33 3.74
C ASN A 92 -1.77 29.10 3.83
N ARG A 93 -1.99 28.41 2.69
CA ARG A 93 -2.91 27.26 2.61
C ARG A 93 -2.48 26.09 3.48
N ALA A 94 -1.19 25.73 3.46
CA ALA A 94 -0.68 24.61 4.23
C ALA A 94 -0.75 24.89 5.73
N GLU A 95 -0.41 26.11 6.17
CA GLU A 95 -0.52 26.51 7.57
C GLU A 95 -1.97 26.44 8.09
N VAL A 96 -2.94 26.95 7.33
CA VAL A 96 -4.35 26.91 7.71
C VAL A 96 -4.85 25.46 7.74
N ALA A 97 -4.56 24.66 6.71
CA ALA A 97 -4.99 23.27 6.63
C ALA A 97 -4.39 22.41 7.76
N ASN A 98 -3.15 22.68 8.17
CA ASN A 98 -2.46 21.92 9.22
C ASN A 98 -3.25 21.88 10.53
N LYS A 99 -3.85 23.01 10.93
CA LYS A 99 -4.61 23.15 12.19
C LYS A 99 -5.72 22.11 12.31
N HIS A 100 -6.36 21.78 11.19
CA HIS A 100 -7.45 20.82 11.15
C HIS A 100 -6.96 19.40 10.85
N LEU A 101 -6.01 19.24 9.94
CA LEU A 101 -5.48 17.94 9.56
C LEU A 101 -4.76 17.23 10.73
N SER A 102 -4.10 17.98 11.60
CA SER A 102 -3.45 17.41 12.80
C SER A 102 -4.43 16.85 13.85
N GLU A 103 -5.71 17.25 13.80
CA GLU A 103 -6.74 16.78 14.73
C GLU A 103 -7.34 15.43 14.31
N LEU A 104 -7.13 15.00 13.07
CA LEU A 104 -7.77 13.80 12.51
C LEU A 104 -7.28 12.50 13.15
N ASN A 105 -5.99 12.42 13.46
CA ASN A 105 -5.38 11.20 13.97
C ASN A 105 -4.16 11.50 14.84
N SER A 106 -4.26 11.25 16.15
CA SER A 106 -3.20 11.51 17.13
C SER A 106 -1.94 10.66 16.95
N TYR A 107 -2.03 9.56 16.18
CA TYR A 107 -0.88 8.70 15.88
C TYR A 107 -0.02 9.22 14.72
N VAL A 108 -0.55 10.16 13.92
CA VAL A 108 0.14 10.67 12.73
C VAL A 108 0.76 12.03 13.05
N ASN A 109 2.07 12.17 12.86
CA ASN A 109 2.72 13.47 12.98
C ASN A 109 2.45 14.31 11.72
N VAL A 110 1.58 15.32 11.83
CA VAL A 110 1.24 16.23 10.73
C VAL A 110 1.98 17.55 10.91
N THR A 111 2.77 17.93 9.90
CA THR A 111 3.51 19.20 9.88
C THR A 111 3.31 19.89 8.54
N PHE A 112 3.56 21.20 8.49
CA PHE A 112 3.46 21.98 7.26
C PHE A 112 4.80 22.60 6.86
N PHE A 113 4.96 22.85 5.56
CA PHE A 113 6.09 23.56 4.98
C PHE A 113 5.61 24.53 3.89
N SER A 114 6.07 25.77 3.92
CA SER A 114 5.61 26.85 3.04
C SER A 114 6.72 27.48 2.19
N ALA A 115 7.91 26.86 2.18
CA ALA A 115 9.04 27.28 1.37
C ALA A 115 9.35 26.26 0.26
N THR A 116 10.27 26.61 -0.64
CA THR A 116 10.67 25.74 -1.74
C THR A 116 11.25 24.42 -1.23
N ILE A 117 10.77 23.31 -1.78
CA ILE A 117 11.32 21.99 -1.53
C ILE A 117 12.60 21.81 -2.34
N ASP A 118 13.69 21.48 -1.66
CA ASP A 118 14.96 21.09 -2.26
C ASP A 118 15.33 19.64 -1.89
N GLU A 119 16.41 19.15 -2.49
CA GLU A 119 16.90 17.77 -2.28
C GLU A 119 17.24 17.50 -0.81
N ALA A 120 17.87 18.49 -0.16
CA ALA A 120 18.26 18.42 1.25
C ALA A 120 17.04 18.27 2.16
N PHE A 121 15.93 18.96 1.85
CA PHE A 121 14.67 18.83 2.54
C PHE A 121 14.11 17.40 2.43
N LEU A 122 14.07 16.84 1.21
CA LEU A 122 13.52 15.49 0.99
C LEU A 122 14.33 14.42 1.73
N GLN A 123 15.66 14.51 1.68
CA GLN A 123 16.55 13.58 2.39
C GLN A 123 16.43 13.72 3.91
N LYS A 124 16.45 14.95 4.43
CA LYS A 124 16.34 15.22 5.88
C LYS A 124 15.05 14.67 6.46
N ASN A 125 13.94 14.78 5.73
CA ASN A 125 12.63 14.33 6.19
C ASN A 125 12.34 12.86 5.85
N GLN A 126 13.26 12.14 5.20
CA GLN A 126 13.13 10.71 4.87
C GLN A 126 11.83 10.39 4.12
N VAL A 127 11.45 11.24 3.16
CA VAL A 127 10.19 11.11 2.42
C VAL A 127 10.18 9.79 1.63
N ASN A 128 9.21 8.93 1.91
CA ASN A 128 9.01 7.67 1.18
C ASN A 128 8.09 7.85 -0.03
N VAL A 129 7.06 8.70 0.12
CA VAL A 129 6.06 8.96 -0.92
C VAL A 129 5.90 10.48 -1.11
N PHE A 130 6.04 10.93 -2.35
CA PHE A 130 5.78 12.30 -2.76
C PHE A 130 4.49 12.34 -3.59
N ILE A 131 3.49 13.05 -3.10
CA ILE A 131 2.24 13.31 -3.81
C ILE A 131 2.23 14.76 -4.28
N LEU A 132 2.13 14.97 -5.59
CA LEU A 132 2.06 16.28 -6.22
C LEU A 132 0.64 16.53 -6.74
N THR A 133 0.08 17.69 -6.39
CA THR A 133 -1.23 18.11 -6.85
C THR A 133 -1.22 19.50 -7.45
N ASP A 134 -2.11 19.72 -8.41
CA ASP A 134 -2.35 20.97 -9.12
C ASP A 134 -1.11 21.66 -9.74
N ALA A 135 -0.06 20.89 -10.01
CA ALA A 135 1.18 21.40 -10.59
C ALA A 135 1.13 21.49 -12.13
N ASN A 136 1.96 22.35 -12.72
CA ASN A 136 2.16 22.37 -14.17
C ASN A 136 2.99 21.16 -14.63
N LEU A 137 3.03 20.89 -15.94
CA LEU A 137 3.71 19.71 -16.48
C LEU A 137 5.23 19.74 -16.24
N ASP A 138 5.86 20.90 -16.32
CA ASP A 138 7.32 21.03 -16.14
C ASP A 138 7.74 20.65 -14.72
N ASP A 139 6.97 21.09 -13.72
CA ASP A 139 7.18 20.72 -12.32
C ASP A 139 6.90 19.23 -12.09
N GLN A 140 5.87 18.67 -12.74
CA GLN A 140 5.56 17.23 -12.66
C GLN A 140 6.72 16.38 -13.19
N ILE A 141 7.29 16.73 -14.33
CA ILE A 141 8.42 16.02 -14.92
C ILE A 141 9.64 16.16 -14.01
N LYS A 142 10.00 17.40 -13.63
CA LYS A 142 11.18 17.65 -12.81
C LYS A 142 11.14 16.92 -11.46
N ILE A 143 10.00 16.98 -10.76
CA ILE A 143 9.84 16.33 -9.45
C ILE A 143 9.72 14.82 -9.62
N GLY A 144 9.01 14.36 -10.65
CA GLY A 144 8.87 12.94 -10.97
C GLY A 144 10.22 12.27 -11.26
N ASP A 145 11.03 12.86 -12.13
CA ASP A 145 12.37 12.37 -12.47
C ASP A 145 13.26 12.28 -11.21
N TYR A 146 13.26 13.32 -10.39
CA TYR A 146 14.00 13.32 -9.13
C TYR A 146 13.53 12.19 -8.19
N CYS A 147 12.21 12.02 -8.02
CA CYS A 147 11.67 10.98 -7.16
C CYS A 147 12.06 9.58 -7.66
N HIS A 148 11.95 9.35 -8.98
CA HIS A 148 12.32 8.09 -9.62
C HIS A 148 13.80 7.74 -9.39
N GLU A 149 14.70 8.71 -9.59
CA GLU A 149 16.15 8.53 -9.42
C GLU A 149 16.55 8.23 -7.96
N HIS A 150 15.78 8.73 -6.99
CA HIS A 150 16.06 8.59 -5.56
C HIS A 150 15.22 7.51 -4.86
N GLY A 151 14.43 6.73 -5.61
CA GLY A 151 13.60 5.66 -5.05
C GLY A 151 12.42 6.15 -4.22
N ILE A 152 12.03 7.42 -4.35
CA ILE A 152 10.84 8.00 -3.71
C ILE A 152 9.63 7.65 -4.59
N LYS A 153 8.58 7.09 -3.98
CA LYS A 153 7.37 6.73 -4.72
C LYS A 153 6.63 8.02 -5.08
N PHE A 154 6.34 8.22 -6.36
CA PHE A 154 5.74 9.45 -6.86
C PHE A 154 4.30 9.21 -7.30
N ILE A 155 3.41 10.10 -6.87
CA ILE A 155 2.02 10.14 -7.31
C ILE A 155 1.71 11.58 -7.74
N ASN A 156 1.21 11.76 -8.94
CA ASN A 156 0.70 13.04 -9.41
C ASN A 156 -0.80 12.95 -9.64
N ALA A 157 -1.56 13.89 -9.12
CA ALA A 157 -3.00 13.96 -9.31
C ALA A 157 -3.44 15.40 -9.58
N ASN A 158 -4.22 15.63 -10.64
CA ASN A 158 -4.75 16.95 -10.97
C ASN A 158 -6.23 16.86 -11.31
N THR A 159 -6.98 17.90 -10.97
CA THR A 159 -8.37 18.08 -11.42
C THR A 159 -8.53 19.40 -12.18
N LYS A 160 -9.35 19.37 -13.23
CA LYS A 160 -9.68 20.52 -14.09
C LYS A 160 -11.17 20.49 -14.42
N GLY A 161 -11.99 21.07 -13.55
CA GLY A 161 -13.44 21.05 -13.67
C GLY A 161 -13.98 19.61 -13.55
N LEU A 162 -14.53 19.08 -14.63
CA LEU A 162 -15.09 17.71 -14.69
C LEU A 162 -14.03 16.64 -15.01
N PHE A 163 -12.80 17.03 -15.32
CA PHE A 163 -11.73 16.12 -15.70
C PHE A 163 -10.75 15.92 -14.55
N GLY A 164 -10.19 14.72 -14.44
CA GLY A 164 -9.14 14.38 -13.50
C GLY A 164 -8.10 13.50 -14.16
N GLN A 165 -6.88 13.53 -13.64
CA GLN A 165 -5.80 12.63 -13.99
C GLN A 165 -5.10 12.13 -12.74
N ILE A 166 -4.62 10.90 -12.79
CA ILE A 166 -3.70 10.32 -11.82
C ILE A 166 -2.55 9.65 -12.59
N PHE A 167 -1.35 9.79 -12.07
CA PHE A 167 -0.14 9.14 -12.54
C PHE A 167 0.63 8.61 -11.33
N CYS A 168 1.12 7.38 -11.43
CA CYS A 168 1.90 6.73 -10.38
C CYS A 168 3.22 6.22 -10.96
N ASP A 169 4.31 6.50 -10.26
CA ASP A 169 5.63 5.96 -10.52
C ASP A 169 6.23 5.44 -9.22
N PHE A 170 6.26 4.12 -9.08
CA PHE A 170 6.78 3.45 -7.89
C PHE A 170 8.22 2.94 -8.08
N GLY A 171 8.92 3.43 -9.10
CA GLY A 171 10.26 2.98 -9.47
C GLY A 171 10.24 1.75 -10.38
N ARG A 172 11.44 1.27 -10.74
CA ARG A 172 11.62 0.10 -11.62
C ARG A 172 11.29 -1.22 -10.95
N ASP A 173 11.60 -1.30 -9.66
CA ASP A 173 11.43 -2.49 -8.84
C ASP A 173 10.42 -2.15 -7.72
N PHE A 174 9.19 -2.62 -7.90
CA PHE A 174 8.12 -2.51 -6.92
C PHE A 174 7.44 -3.87 -6.78
N GLU A 175 7.55 -4.45 -5.59
CA GLU A 175 6.96 -5.74 -5.28
C GLU A 175 5.51 -5.54 -4.83
N VAL A 176 4.61 -6.32 -5.42
CA VAL A 176 3.21 -6.40 -5.02
C VAL A 176 3.03 -7.73 -4.31
N LEU A 177 2.89 -7.69 -2.98
CA LEU A 177 2.75 -8.89 -2.14
C LEU A 177 1.36 -9.53 -2.27
N ASP A 178 0.35 -8.70 -2.49
CA ASP A 178 -1.04 -9.11 -2.72
C ASP A 178 -1.62 -8.25 -3.85
N THR A 179 -2.08 -8.92 -4.91
CA THR A 179 -2.56 -8.28 -6.13
C THR A 179 -4.07 -8.04 -6.16
N ASN A 180 -4.84 -8.67 -5.26
CA ASN A 180 -6.30 -8.62 -5.33
C ASN A 180 -7.00 -8.34 -4.00
N GLY A 181 -6.36 -8.57 -2.85
CA GLY A 181 -6.96 -8.32 -1.53
C GLY A 181 -8.05 -9.33 -1.15
N GLU A 182 -8.15 -10.45 -1.86
CA GLU A 182 -9.15 -11.49 -1.61
C GLU A 182 -8.61 -12.58 -0.68
N ASP A 183 -9.50 -13.20 0.09
CA ASP A 183 -9.12 -14.34 0.93
C ASP A 183 -8.61 -15.51 0.05
N PRO A 184 -7.50 -16.18 0.42
CA PRO A 184 -7.04 -17.37 -0.30
C PRO A 184 -8.12 -18.45 -0.36
N ALA A 185 -8.44 -18.93 -1.56
CA ALA A 185 -9.40 -20.01 -1.72
C ALA A 185 -8.88 -21.32 -1.09
N ILE A 186 -9.74 -22.00 -0.33
CA ILE A 186 -9.44 -23.28 0.33
C ILE A 186 -10.43 -24.32 -0.16
N GLU A 187 -9.92 -25.44 -0.66
CA GLU A 187 -10.75 -26.50 -1.22
C GLU A 187 -10.22 -27.89 -0.82
N LEU A 188 -11.11 -28.88 -0.83
CA LEU A 188 -10.78 -30.27 -0.48
C LEU A 188 -10.36 -31.06 -1.71
N VAL A 189 -9.23 -31.75 -1.60
CA VAL A 189 -8.72 -32.67 -2.62
C VAL A 189 -9.48 -33.99 -2.54
N ALA A 190 -10.02 -34.45 -3.67
CA ALA A 190 -10.59 -35.80 -3.82
C ALA A 190 -9.53 -36.80 -4.27
N GLU A 191 -8.69 -36.41 -5.22
CA GLU A 191 -7.67 -37.26 -5.83
C GLU A 191 -6.53 -36.41 -6.40
N ILE A 192 -5.32 -36.97 -6.41
CA ILE A 192 -4.18 -36.43 -7.15
C ILE A 192 -3.66 -37.53 -8.07
N SER A 193 -3.65 -37.27 -9.38
CA SER A 193 -3.13 -38.23 -10.35
C SER A 193 -1.61 -38.32 -10.29
N ARG A 194 -1.08 -39.51 -10.61
CA ARG A 194 0.36 -39.77 -10.72
C ARG A 194 0.75 -39.85 -12.20
N ASP A 195 1.00 -38.69 -12.81
CA ASP A 195 1.24 -38.54 -14.25
C ASP A 195 2.26 -37.41 -14.53
N GLU A 196 2.71 -37.29 -15.78
CA GLU A 196 3.59 -36.21 -16.24
C GLU A 196 2.96 -34.83 -16.06
N THR A 197 1.63 -34.77 -16.13
CA THR A 197 0.82 -33.62 -15.69
C THR A 197 -0.12 -34.09 -14.60
N GLY A 198 0.34 -34.03 -13.35
CA GLY A 198 -0.45 -34.36 -12.17
C GLY A 198 -1.68 -33.47 -12.09
N VAL A 199 -2.85 -34.10 -12.15
CA VAL A 199 -4.18 -33.48 -12.09
C VAL A 199 -4.72 -33.64 -10.68
N VAL A 200 -5.16 -32.55 -10.09
CA VAL A 200 -5.83 -32.50 -8.80
C VAL A 200 -7.32 -32.40 -9.07
N PHE A 201 -8.07 -33.34 -8.51
CA PHE A 201 -9.53 -33.37 -8.56
C PHE A 201 -10.08 -32.83 -7.25
N MET A 202 -11.03 -31.90 -7.34
CA MET A 202 -11.68 -31.34 -6.16
C MET A 202 -12.84 -32.23 -5.70
N SER A 203 -13.06 -32.32 -4.40
CA SER A 203 -14.14 -33.12 -3.81
C SER A 203 -15.52 -32.46 -3.88
N THR A 204 -15.59 -31.18 -4.22
CA THR A 204 -16.78 -30.36 -4.10
C THR A 204 -17.54 -30.24 -5.42
N ASP A 205 -18.88 -30.18 -5.35
CA ASP A 205 -19.75 -29.85 -6.50
C ASP A 205 -19.69 -28.35 -6.86
N THR A 206 -18.96 -27.55 -6.07
CA THR A 206 -18.70 -26.14 -6.30
C THR A 206 -17.45 -25.97 -7.16
N ARG A 207 -17.46 -24.92 -7.99
CA ARG A 207 -16.26 -24.54 -8.76
C ARG A 207 -15.20 -24.08 -7.78
N HIS A 208 -13.95 -24.52 -7.97
CA HIS A 208 -12.85 -23.88 -7.28
C HIS A 208 -12.70 -22.44 -7.78
N GLY A 209 -12.18 -21.56 -6.93
CA GLY A 209 -11.98 -20.13 -7.23
C GLY A 209 -10.61 -19.80 -7.78
N PHE A 210 -9.83 -20.80 -8.24
CA PHE A 210 -8.45 -20.60 -8.61
C PHE A 210 -8.28 -20.06 -10.03
N GLU A 211 -7.23 -19.27 -10.25
CA GLU A 211 -6.88 -18.71 -11.55
C GLU A 211 -5.63 -19.37 -12.14
N ASP A 212 -5.51 -19.30 -13.46
CA ASP A 212 -4.33 -19.80 -14.17
C ASP A 212 -3.07 -19.07 -13.71
N GLY A 213 -2.06 -19.83 -13.30
CA GLY A 213 -0.78 -19.29 -12.83
C GLY A 213 -0.74 -18.91 -11.35
N SER A 214 -1.82 -19.09 -10.59
CA SER A 214 -1.81 -19.03 -9.12
C SER A 214 -0.88 -20.08 -8.51
N TYR A 215 -0.57 -19.92 -7.23
CA TYR A 215 0.18 -20.91 -6.45
C TYR A 215 -0.72 -21.53 -5.39
N VAL A 216 -0.56 -22.82 -5.14
CA VAL A 216 -1.28 -23.56 -4.10
C VAL A 216 -0.31 -24.34 -3.21
N THR A 217 -0.71 -24.55 -1.96
CA THR A 217 -0.01 -25.44 -1.02
C THR A 217 -0.94 -26.54 -0.52
N PHE A 218 -0.39 -27.74 -0.35
CA PHE A 218 -1.15 -28.89 0.13
C PHE A 218 -0.87 -29.19 1.59
N HIS A 219 -1.91 -29.63 2.31
CA HIS A 219 -1.81 -30.03 3.71
C HIS A 219 -2.65 -31.30 3.95
N GLY A 220 -2.08 -32.26 4.69
CA GLY A 220 -2.80 -33.47 5.10
C GLY A 220 -3.02 -34.52 4.01
N VAL A 221 -2.33 -34.42 2.87
CA VAL A 221 -2.38 -35.43 1.80
C VAL A 221 -1.68 -36.71 2.27
N LYS A 222 -2.38 -37.85 2.19
CA LYS A 222 -1.84 -39.17 2.53
C LYS A 222 -1.43 -39.93 1.26
N GLY A 223 -0.50 -40.87 1.42
CA GLY A 223 0.03 -41.70 0.32
C GLY A 223 0.98 -40.97 -0.64
N MET A 224 0.65 -39.73 -1.03
CA MET A 224 1.46 -38.82 -1.83
C MET A 224 1.98 -37.68 -0.94
N THR A 225 2.83 -37.99 0.03
CA THR A 225 3.20 -37.03 1.08
C THR A 225 4.14 -35.92 0.61
N GLU A 226 4.79 -36.11 -0.54
CA GLU A 226 5.76 -35.19 -1.13
C GLU A 226 5.15 -33.82 -1.49
N VAL A 227 3.83 -33.76 -1.74
CA VAL A 227 3.15 -32.50 -2.06
C VAL A 227 2.92 -31.62 -0.83
N ASN A 228 2.94 -32.19 0.38
CA ASN A 228 2.58 -31.45 1.58
C ASN A 228 3.62 -30.36 1.90
N GLY A 229 3.15 -29.14 2.12
CA GLY A 229 3.99 -27.98 2.47
C GLY A 229 4.84 -27.43 1.31
N GLN A 230 4.66 -27.94 0.09
CA GLN A 230 5.29 -27.39 -1.12
C GLN A 230 4.32 -26.48 -1.87
N GLU A 231 4.88 -25.43 -2.49
CA GLU A 231 4.15 -24.53 -3.38
C GLU A 231 4.19 -25.05 -4.82
N PHE A 232 3.03 -25.11 -5.46
CA PHE A 232 2.90 -25.50 -6.86
C PHE A 232 2.23 -24.38 -7.65
N LYS A 233 2.86 -23.97 -8.75
CA LYS A 233 2.21 -23.13 -9.75
C LYS A 233 1.19 -23.96 -10.52
N ILE A 234 -0.05 -23.49 -10.60
CA ILE A 234 -1.15 -24.26 -11.19
C ILE A 234 -1.48 -23.84 -12.62
N SER A 235 -2.07 -24.77 -13.36
CA SER A 235 -2.88 -24.48 -14.54
C SER A 235 -4.26 -25.12 -14.40
N VAL A 236 -5.29 -24.40 -14.81
CA VAL A 236 -6.71 -24.59 -14.52
C VAL A 236 -7.44 -24.95 -15.83
N PRO A 237 -7.43 -26.23 -16.23
CA PRO A 237 -8.11 -26.67 -17.44
C PRO A 237 -9.64 -26.72 -17.28
N SER A 238 -10.15 -26.77 -16.03
CA SER A 238 -11.59 -26.79 -15.76
C SER A 238 -11.92 -26.20 -14.39
N PRO A 239 -13.19 -25.83 -14.13
CA PRO A 239 -13.61 -25.33 -12.81
C PRO A 239 -13.55 -26.34 -11.66
N PHE A 240 -13.24 -27.61 -11.93
CA PHE A 240 -13.24 -28.70 -10.93
C PHE A 240 -11.89 -29.41 -10.81
N THR A 241 -10.91 -28.99 -11.61
CA THR A 241 -9.59 -29.60 -11.65
C THR A 241 -8.52 -28.56 -11.93
N PHE A 242 -7.34 -28.74 -11.35
CA PHE A 242 -6.14 -28.00 -11.75
C PHE A 242 -4.95 -28.96 -11.85
N THR A 243 -3.85 -28.49 -12.39
CA THR A 243 -2.63 -29.27 -12.64
C THR A 243 -1.44 -28.69 -11.90
N ILE A 244 -0.53 -29.54 -11.44
CA ILE A 244 0.62 -29.16 -10.58
C ILE A 244 1.98 -29.60 -11.14
N GLY A 245 2.04 -30.02 -12.42
CA GLY A 245 3.27 -30.52 -13.05
C GLY A 245 3.53 -32.00 -12.79
N ASP A 246 4.77 -32.46 -12.95
CA ASP A 246 5.12 -33.89 -12.94
C ASP A 246 5.05 -34.51 -11.55
N THR A 247 4.13 -35.45 -11.36
CA THR A 247 3.94 -36.19 -10.10
C THR A 247 4.38 -37.66 -10.21
N ARG A 248 4.99 -38.10 -11.32
CA ARG A 248 5.35 -39.52 -11.56
C ARG A 248 6.26 -40.11 -10.49
N ASN A 249 7.11 -39.28 -9.90
CA ASN A 249 8.07 -39.67 -8.86
C ASN A 249 7.50 -39.63 -7.44
N PHE A 250 6.24 -39.24 -7.27
CA PHE A 250 5.59 -39.17 -5.95
C PHE A 250 4.89 -40.48 -5.59
N GLY A 251 4.54 -40.63 -4.32
CA GLY A 251 3.69 -41.69 -3.83
C GLY A 251 2.30 -41.70 -4.48
N VAL A 252 1.52 -42.75 -4.23
CA VAL A 252 0.14 -42.86 -4.74
C VAL A 252 -0.77 -42.18 -3.74
N TYR A 253 -1.64 -41.28 -4.20
CA TYR A 253 -2.61 -40.61 -3.34
C TYR A 253 -3.51 -41.62 -2.61
N GLU A 254 -3.73 -41.38 -1.32
CA GLU A 254 -4.64 -42.14 -0.46
C GLU A 254 -5.66 -41.17 0.17
N GLY A 255 -6.95 -41.42 -0.07
CA GLY A 255 -8.07 -40.63 0.48
C GLY A 255 -8.31 -40.82 1.97
#